data_AF-A0A2T6NRJ9-F1
#
_entry.id   AF-A0A2T6NRJ9-F1
#
_cell.length_a   1.000
_cell.length_b   1.000
_cell.length_c   1.000
_cell.angle_alpha   90.00
_cell.angle_beta   90.00
_cell.angle_gamma   90.00
#
_symmetry.space_group_name_H-M   'P 1'
#
loop_
_entity.id
_entity.type
_entity.pdbx_description
1 polymer ?
#
loop_
_entity_poly.entity_id
_entity_poly.type
_entity_poly.pdbx_seq_one_letter_code
_entity_poly.pdbx_strand_id
1 'polypeptide(L)'
;MRPHFVLLFIIAGCSGGDPTATNPVLIFEDAFENALDEVDILAEGGTMVRGFDAWLKLSPKLTTLHPRNEAEYAYRDCEEMVDWFHTVSGDDNLQRPYSGLVCQVSKETRFKFDNGRWLLTDRSRGLSYYRIWKYNN
;
A
#
# COMPACT_ATOMS: atom_id res chain seq x y z
N MET A 1 -42.59 47.29 -8.35
CA MET A 1 -42.51 45.80 -8.36
C MET A 1 -41.05 45.40 -8.16
N ARG A 2 -40.72 44.79 -7.00
CA ARG A 2 -39.55 43.90 -6.81
C ARG A 2 -39.93 42.53 -7.43
N PRO A 3 -39.00 41.69 -7.95
CA PRO A 3 -38.06 40.93 -7.11
C PRO A 3 -36.64 40.71 -7.71
N HIS A 4 -35.59 40.67 -6.87
CA HIS A 4 -34.79 39.50 -6.41
C HIS A 4 -33.59 39.15 -7.33
N PHE A 5 -32.35 39.40 -6.90
CA PHE A 5 -31.49 38.53 -6.06
C PHE A 5 -31.11 37.21 -6.76
N VAL A 6 -29.85 37.11 -7.21
CA VAL A 6 -29.07 35.87 -7.08
C VAL A 6 -27.65 36.27 -6.68
N LEU A 7 -27.39 36.19 -5.39
CA LEU A 7 -26.06 36.12 -4.80
C LEU A 7 -25.61 34.67 -4.99
N LEU A 8 -24.70 34.40 -5.93
CA LEU A 8 -24.04 33.09 -6.02
C LEU A 8 -22.88 33.08 -5.03
N PHE A 9 -23.19 32.60 -3.83
CA PHE A 9 -22.22 32.12 -2.86
C PHE A 9 -21.38 31.02 -3.53
N ILE A 10 -20.11 31.31 -3.79
CA ILE A 10 -19.10 30.26 -3.98
C ILE A 10 -18.87 29.66 -2.60
N ILE A 11 -19.62 28.61 -2.30
CA ILE A 11 -19.42 27.79 -1.11
C ILE A 11 -18.06 27.11 -1.26
N ALA A 12 -17.21 27.36 -0.27
CA ALA A 12 -15.92 26.74 -0.08
C ALA A 12 -16.00 25.21 -0.20
N GLY A 13 -15.28 24.65 -1.18
CA GLY A 13 -14.92 23.24 -1.19
C GLY A 13 -13.88 22.97 -0.12
N CYS A 14 -14.30 22.83 1.13
CA CYS A 14 -13.48 22.21 2.16
C CYS A 14 -13.29 20.75 1.75
N SER A 15 -12.09 20.42 1.29
CA SER A 15 -11.58 19.05 1.19
C SER A 15 -11.54 18.45 2.59
N GLY A 16 -12.69 17.99 3.09
CA GLY A 16 -12.76 17.07 4.21
C GLY A 16 -12.26 15.72 3.72
N GLY A 17 -10.94 15.56 3.66
CA GLY A 17 -10.32 14.27 3.37
C GLY A 17 -10.78 13.25 4.39
N ASP A 18 -11.00 12.01 3.95
CA ASP A 18 -11.33 10.90 4.84
C ASP A 18 -10.17 10.74 5.85
N PRO A 19 -10.39 11.02 7.16
CA PRO A 19 -9.33 10.94 8.15
C PRO A 19 -8.87 9.50 8.40
N THR A 20 -9.54 8.51 7.81
CA THR A 20 -9.17 7.10 7.87
C THR A 20 -8.38 6.61 6.66
N ALA A 21 -8.26 7.45 5.62
CA ALA A 21 -7.44 7.16 4.44
C ALA A 21 -5.95 7.30 4.77
N THR A 22 -5.16 6.37 4.26
CA THR A 22 -3.72 6.30 4.51
C THR A 22 -2.95 7.08 3.45
N ASN A 23 -1.86 7.76 3.84
CA ASN A 23 -1.04 8.52 2.89
C ASN A 23 -0.02 7.59 2.19
N PRO A 24 -0.11 7.38 0.85
CA PRO A 24 0.75 6.44 0.14
C PRO A 24 2.23 6.83 0.15
N VAL A 25 2.55 8.13 0.20
CA VAL A 25 3.94 8.60 0.29
C VAL A 25 4.58 8.20 1.61
N LEU A 26 3.86 8.40 2.72
CA LEU A 26 4.38 8.02 4.04
C LEU A 26 4.51 6.50 4.18
N ILE A 27 3.61 5.73 3.57
CA ILE A 27 3.72 4.27 3.53
C ILE A 27 4.98 3.85 2.77
N PHE A 28 5.25 4.48 1.62
CA PHE A 28 6.44 4.19 0.83
C PHE A 28 7.73 4.53 1.59
N GLU A 29 7.79 5.71 2.21
CA GLU A 29 8.98 6.17 2.96
C GLU A 29 9.28 5.31 4.20
N ASP A 30 8.26 4.74 4.86
CA ASP A 30 8.42 3.72 5.92
C ASP A 30 8.98 2.40 5.37
N ALA A 31 8.57 2.04 4.15
CA ALA A 31 8.84 0.73 3.58
C ALA A 31 10.22 0.63 2.89
N PHE A 32 10.66 1.69 2.21
CA PHE A 32 11.80 1.63 1.30
C PHE A 32 12.85 2.71 1.56
N GLU A 33 14.11 2.39 1.24
CA GLU A 33 15.22 3.34 1.26
C GLU A 33 15.30 4.18 -0.02
N ASN A 34 14.67 3.72 -1.11
CA ASN A 34 14.61 4.42 -2.38
C ASN A 34 13.99 5.81 -2.25
N ALA A 35 14.41 6.72 -3.14
CA ALA A 35 13.75 8.00 -3.27
C ALA A 35 12.39 7.83 -3.98
N LEU A 36 11.39 8.62 -3.57
CA LEU A 36 10.03 8.51 -4.09
C LEU A 36 9.95 8.77 -5.61
N ASP A 37 10.84 9.60 -6.16
CA ASP A 37 10.89 9.90 -7.58
C ASP A 37 11.43 8.74 -8.44
N GLU A 38 12.03 7.72 -7.84
CA GLU A 38 12.51 6.49 -8.51
C GLU A 38 11.42 5.43 -8.70
N VAL A 39 10.24 5.61 -8.10
CA VAL A 39 9.12 4.67 -8.16
C VAL A 39 7.87 5.35 -8.70
N ASP A 40 7.02 4.59 -9.36
CA ASP A 40 5.63 4.98 -9.61
C ASP A 40 4.70 4.20 -8.67
N ILE A 41 3.89 4.92 -7.90
CA ILE A 41 2.79 4.34 -7.12
C ILE A 41 1.61 4.20 -8.08
N LEU A 42 1.30 2.95 -8.44
CA LEU A 42 0.28 2.63 -9.43
C LEU A 42 -1.12 2.50 -8.82
N ALA A 43 -1.18 2.03 -7.58
CA ALA A 43 -2.40 1.94 -6.79
C ALA A 43 -2.06 1.89 -5.31
N GLU A 44 -3.01 2.30 -4.49
CA GLU A 44 -2.92 2.26 -3.05
C GLU A 44 -4.28 1.92 -2.43
N GLY A 45 -4.23 1.50 -1.18
CA GLY A 45 -5.41 1.39 -0.35
C GLY A 45 -5.02 1.14 1.10
N GLY A 46 -6.02 1.23 1.97
CA GLY A 46 -5.79 1.00 3.38
C GLY A 46 -6.85 1.64 4.26
N THR A 47 -6.76 1.35 5.55
CA THR A 47 -7.63 1.91 6.57
C THR A 47 -6.89 2.05 7.90
N MET A 48 -7.32 3.03 8.70
CA MET A 48 -6.93 3.17 10.10
C MET A 48 -8.02 2.69 11.09
N VAL A 49 -9.13 2.14 10.58
CA VAL A 49 -10.23 1.64 11.41
C VAL A 49 -9.82 0.33 12.08
N ARG A 50 -9.79 0.32 13.42
CA ARG A 50 -9.40 -0.82 14.29
C ARG A 50 -7.94 -1.26 14.16
N GLY A 51 -7.09 -0.41 13.63
CA GLY A 51 -5.68 -0.68 13.39
C GLY A 51 -5.24 -0.06 12.08
N PHE A 52 -3.94 -0.02 11.84
CA PHE A 52 -3.39 0.43 10.57
C PHE A 52 -3.26 -0.78 9.65
N ASP A 53 -3.82 -0.74 8.45
CA ASP A 53 -3.57 -1.73 7.40
C ASP A 53 -3.57 -1.00 6.07
N ALA A 54 -2.42 -0.98 5.40
CA ALA A 54 -2.23 -0.22 4.18
C ALA A 54 -1.38 -0.99 3.18
N TRP A 55 -1.60 -0.71 1.90
CA TRP A 55 -0.90 -1.36 0.81
C TRP A 55 -0.63 -0.43 -0.36
N LEU A 56 0.40 -0.78 -1.12
CA LEU A 56 0.84 -0.10 -2.34
C LEU A 56 1.09 -1.12 -3.44
N LYS A 57 0.74 -0.76 -4.68
CA LYS A 57 1.24 -1.37 -5.90
C LYS A 57 2.24 -0.41 -6.54
N LEU A 58 3.42 -0.92 -6.82
CA LEU A 58 4.60 -0.14 -7.19
C LEU A 58 5.18 -0.63 -8.51
N SER A 59 5.68 0.30 -9.31
CA SER A 59 6.52 0.04 -10.48
C SER A 59 7.83 0.82 -10.33
N PRO A 60 8.94 0.16 -10.00
CA PRO A 60 10.26 0.79 -9.98
C PRO A 60 10.66 1.20 -11.40
N LYS A 61 11.19 2.42 -11.57
CA LYS A 61 11.49 2.95 -12.91
C LYS A 61 12.72 2.28 -13.51
N LEU A 62 13.83 2.33 -12.79
CA LEU A 62 15.13 1.79 -13.22
C LEU A 62 15.92 1.14 -12.08
N THR A 63 15.38 1.16 -10.85
CA THR A 63 16.06 0.72 -9.64
C THR A 63 15.41 -0.53 -9.07
N THR A 64 16.19 -1.28 -8.29
CA THR A 64 15.62 -2.33 -7.44
C THR A 64 15.06 -1.65 -6.18
N LEU A 65 13.91 -2.10 -5.70
CA LEU A 65 13.41 -1.65 -4.41
C LEU A 65 14.27 -2.24 -3.29
N HIS A 66 14.67 -1.39 -2.36
CA HIS A 66 15.45 -1.72 -1.17
C HIS A 66 14.56 -1.54 0.06
N PRO A 67 13.94 -2.63 0.57
CA PRO A 67 13.11 -2.55 1.76
C PRO A 67 13.95 -2.13 2.96
N ARG A 68 13.44 -1.20 3.77
CA ARG A 68 14.03 -0.91 5.08
C ARG A 68 13.98 -2.17 5.93
N ASN A 69 15.06 -2.41 6.66
CA ASN A 69 15.22 -3.62 7.48
C ASN A 69 15.09 -4.91 6.66
N GLU A 70 15.66 -4.94 5.45
CA GLU A 70 15.63 -6.11 4.54
C GLU A 70 16.00 -7.44 5.25
N ALA A 71 16.93 -7.40 6.21
CA ALA A 71 17.35 -8.56 6.99
C ALA A 71 16.24 -9.20 7.85
N GLU A 72 15.15 -8.47 8.13
CA GLU A 72 13.98 -8.98 8.87
C GLU A 72 12.98 -9.73 7.98
N TYR A 73 13.11 -9.60 6.65
CA TYR A 73 12.23 -10.27 5.70
C TYR A 73 12.67 -11.71 5.45
N ALA A 74 11.77 -12.65 5.73
CA ALA A 74 11.95 -14.06 5.41
C ALA A 74 11.10 -14.46 4.20
N TYR A 75 11.66 -15.27 3.30
CA TYR A 75 10.92 -15.85 2.18
C TYR A 75 9.79 -16.76 2.69
N ARG A 76 8.62 -16.67 2.05
CA ARG A 76 7.42 -17.45 2.36
C ARG A 76 6.73 -17.92 1.09
N ASP A 77 5.81 -18.87 1.26
CA ASP A 77 4.88 -19.24 0.20
C ASP A 77 4.04 -18.03 -0.21
N CYS A 78 3.74 -17.92 -1.51
CA CYS A 78 3.05 -16.77 -2.07
C CYS A 78 1.53 -16.85 -1.99
N GLU A 79 0.93 -18.01 -1.74
CA GLU A 79 -0.53 -18.25 -1.85
C GLU A 79 -1.34 -17.21 -1.08
N GLU A 80 -1.08 -17.03 0.22
CA GLU A 80 -1.82 -16.09 1.06
C GLU A 80 -1.64 -14.63 0.61
N MET A 81 -0.40 -14.25 0.26
CA MET A 81 -0.08 -12.89 -0.18
C MET A 81 -0.77 -12.55 -1.51
N VAL A 82 -0.71 -13.49 -2.46
CA VAL A 82 -1.31 -13.36 -3.78
C VAL A 82 -2.82 -13.22 -3.67
N ASP A 83 -3.47 -14.12 -2.94
CA ASP A 83 -4.92 -14.11 -2.78
C ASP A 83 -5.41 -12.80 -2.13
N TRP A 84 -4.66 -12.30 -1.14
CA TRP A 84 -4.97 -11.04 -0.48
C TRP A 84 -4.78 -9.84 -1.42
N PHE A 85 -3.62 -9.73 -2.09
CA PHE A 85 -3.36 -8.62 -3.01
C PHE A 85 -4.31 -8.63 -4.21
N HIS A 86 -4.65 -9.80 -4.74
CA HIS A 86 -5.67 -9.95 -5.78
C HIS A 86 -7.02 -9.40 -5.30
N THR A 87 -7.42 -9.75 -4.07
CA THR A 87 -8.69 -9.29 -3.47
C THR A 87 -8.74 -7.77 -3.31
N VAL A 88 -7.66 -7.14 -2.83
CA VAL A 88 -7.68 -5.69 -2.57
C VAL A 88 -7.38 -4.83 -3.81
N SER A 89 -6.61 -5.34 -4.77
CA SER A 89 -6.21 -4.59 -5.96
C SER A 89 -7.06 -4.89 -7.20
N GLY A 90 -7.74 -6.05 -7.24
CA GLY A 90 -8.41 -6.54 -8.45
C GLY A 90 -7.44 -6.87 -9.59
N ASP A 91 -6.15 -7.09 -9.29
CA ASP A 91 -5.14 -7.35 -10.31
C ASP A 91 -5.16 -8.81 -10.77
N ASP A 92 -5.81 -9.08 -11.91
CA ASP A 92 -5.94 -10.42 -12.50
C ASP A 92 -4.60 -11.11 -12.80
N ASN A 93 -3.48 -10.38 -12.74
CA ASN A 93 -2.15 -10.96 -12.94
C ASN A 93 -1.64 -11.71 -11.70
N LEU A 94 -2.26 -11.48 -10.55
CA LEU A 94 -2.03 -12.21 -9.31
C LEU A 94 -2.83 -13.51 -9.29
N GLN A 95 -2.62 -14.35 -10.30
CA GLN A 95 -3.29 -15.64 -10.47
C GLN A 95 -2.28 -16.77 -10.64
N ARG A 96 -2.72 -18.01 -10.39
CA ARG A 96 -1.87 -19.20 -10.53
C ARG A 96 -1.52 -19.47 -12.00
N PRO A 97 -0.34 -20.04 -12.29
CA PRO A 97 0.72 -20.41 -11.34
C PRO A 97 1.58 -19.20 -10.92
N TYR A 98 1.97 -19.15 -9.65
CA TYR A 98 2.77 -18.06 -9.05
C TYR A 98 4.25 -18.02 -9.50
N SER A 99 4.57 -18.60 -10.67
CA SER A 99 5.93 -18.67 -11.19
C SER A 99 6.45 -17.26 -11.52
N GLY A 100 7.57 -16.86 -10.90
CA GLY A 100 8.15 -15.51 -11.07
C GLY A 100 7.81 -14.54 -9.93
N LEU A 101 6.94 -14.96 -9.00
CA LEU A 101 6.67 -14.22 -7.78
C LEU A 101 7.71 -14.54 -6.71
N VAL A 102 8.11 -13.52 -5.96
CA VAL A 102 8.93 -13.64 -4.77
C VAL A 102 8.19 -13.00 -3.62
N CYS A 103 7.92 -13.78 -2.57
CA CYS A 103 7.11 -13.35 -1.45
C CYS A 103 7.93 -13.37 -0.16
N GLN A 104 7.94 -12.25 0.53
CA GLN A 104 8.72 -12.02 1.72
C GLN A 104 7.83 -11.42 2.82
N VAL A 105 8.09 -11.84 4.05
CA VAL A 105 7.34 -11.39 5.23
C VAL A 105 8.30 -10.96 6.32
N SER A 106 8.06 -9.80 6.91
CA SER A 106 8.58 -9.41 8.21
C SER A 106 7.43 -9.36 9.21
N LYS A 107 7.61 -9.98 10.39
CA LYS A 107 6.67 -9.89 11.51
C LYS A 107 7.43 -9.45 12.74
N GLU A 108 6.93 -8.43 13.42
CA GLU A 108 7.52 -7.91 14.65
C GLU A 108 6.81 -8.53 15.86
N THR A 109 7.41 -9.58 16.42
CA THR A 109 6.83 -10.30 17.55
C THR A 109 7.21 -9.73 18.92
N ARG A 110 8.10 -8.71 18.99
CA ARG A 110 8.54 -8.11 20.25
C ARG A 110 7.44 -7.28 20.93
N PHE A 111 6.47 -6.79 20.17
CA PHE A 111 5.37 -5.98 20.70
C PHE A 111 4.08 -6.81 20.86
N LYS A 112 3.16 -6.36 21.73
CA LYS A 112 1.86 -7.03 21.97
C LYS A 112 0.81 -6.80 20.87
N PHE A 113 1.23 -6.28 19.72
CA PHE A 113 0.38 -5.95 18.58
C PHE A 113 0.70 -6.90 17.43
N ASP A 114 -0.29 -7.30 16.63
CA ASP A 114 -0.02 -7.98 15.37
C ASP A 114 0.49 -6.94 14.38
N ASN A 115 1.80 -6.95 14.15
CA ASN A 115 2.50 -5.99 13.33
C ASN A 115 3.37 -6.73 12.33
N GLY A 116 3.17 -6.43 11.05
CA GLY A 116 3.96 -7.05 10.01
C GLY A 116 3.88 -6.34 8.69
N ARG A 117 4.71 -6.85 7.79
CA ARG A 117 4.91 -6.34 6.44
C ARG A 117 4.98 -7.49 5.46
N TRP A 118 4.35 -7.30 4.31
CA TRP A 118 4.46 -8.18 3.16
C TRP A 118 5.10 -7.43 2.01
N LEU A 119 5.99 -8.13 1.32
CA LEU A 119 6.55 -7.70 0.04
C LEU A 119 6.39 -8.85 -0.95
N LEU A 120 5.58 -8.61 -1.98
CA LEU A 120 5.43 -9.50 -3.12
C LEU A 120 6.04 -8.81 -4.33
N THR A 121 7.02 -9.44 -4.98
CA THR A 121 7.64 -8.94 -6.19
C THR A 121 7.32 -9.85 -7.37
N ASP A 122 6.68 -9.32 -8.40
CA ASP A 122 6.52 -9.97 -9.70
C ASP A 122 7.70 -9.60 -10.60
N ARG A 123 8.66 -10.52 -10.69
CA ARG A 123 9.86 -10.34 -11.51
C ARG A 123 9.57 -10.36 -13.01
N SER A 124 8.47 -10.95 -13.44
CA SER A 124 8.13 -11.04 -14.86
C SER A 124 7.69 -9.69 -15.43
N ARG A 125 7.18 -8.80 -14.58
CA ARG A 125 6.63 -7.50 -14.96
C ARG A 125 7.34 -6.30 -14.34
N GLY A 126 8.24 -6.55 -13.39
CA GLY A 126 8.88 -5.47 -12.63
C GLY A 126 7.90 -4.75 -11.72
N LEU A 127 6.89 -5.47 -11.18
CA LEU A 127 5.93 -4.91 -10.24
C LEU A 127 6.23 -5.38 -8.83
N SER A 128 5.94 -4.53 -7.84
CA SER A 128 6.00 -4.90 -6.44
C SER A 128 4.73 -4.49 -5.71
N TYR A 129 4.30 -5.31 -4.77
CA TYR A 129 3.12 -5.10 -3.94
C TYR A 129 3.61 -5.12 -2.49
N TYR A 130 3.33 -4.03 -1.78
CA TYR A 130 3.72 -3.86 -0.39
C TYR A 130 2.48 -3.76 0.47
N ARG A 131 2.51 -4.38 1.64
CA ARG A 131 1.49 -4.22 2.68
C ARG A 131 2.18 -4.02 4.02
N ILE A 132 1.60 -3.18 4.85
CA ILE A 132 1.95 -3.01 6.26
C ILE A 132 0.68 -3.04 7.09
N TRP A 133 0.70 -3.79 8.19
CA TRP A 133 -0.40 -3.80 9.14
C TRP A 133 0.10 -3.70 10.57
N LYS A 134 -0.74 -3.11 11.42
CA LYS A 134 -0.61 -3.02 12.86
C LYS A 134 -2.00 -3.03 13.48
N TYR A 135 -2.41 -4.19 13.98
CA TYR A 135 -3.68 -4.37 14.67
C TYR A 135 -3.49 -4.31 16.19
N ASN A 136 -4.43 -3.65 16.85
CA ASN A 136 -4.54 -3.73 18.30
C ASN A 136 -5.23 -5.05 18.66
N ASN A 137 -4.55 -5.90 19.43
CA ASN A 137 -5.17 -7.08 20.05
C ASN A 137 -6.25 -6.67 21.06
#